data_AF-A0A524QD86-F1
#
_entry.id   AF-A0A524QD86-F1
#
_cell.length_a   1.000
_cell.length_b   1.000
_cell.length_c   1.000
_cell.angle_alpha   90.00
_cell.angle_beta   90.00
_cell.angle_gamma   90.00
#
_symmetry.space_group_name_H-M   'P 1'
#
loop_
_entity.id
_entity.type
_entity.pdbx_description
1 polymer ?
#
loop_
_entity_poly.entity_id
_entity_poly.type
_entity_poly.pdbx_seq_one_letter_code
_entity_poly.pdbx_strand_id
1 'polypeptide(L)' 'MPHEIIYLLNAFDDIAVKSVPGKTNTYFAKERGGTEYEINNMSYIVWDTISEANEITHQEYNDF' A
#
# COMPACT_ATOMS: atom_id res chain seq x y z
N MET A 1 -2.16 -2.09 -20.86
CA MET A 1 -1.37 -3.16 -20.21
C MET A 1 -2.13 -3.54 -18.96
N PRO A 2 -2.27 -4.82 -18.59
CA PRO A 2 -2.87 -5.16 -17.30
C PRO A 2 -1.91 -4.62 -16.25
N HIS A 3 -2.29 -3.54 -15.58
CA HIS A 3 -1.51 -3.05 -14.45
C HIS A 3 -1.69 -4.14 -13.38
N GLU A 4 -0.60 -4.61 -12.79
CA GLU A 4 -0.61 -5.59 -11.71
C GLU A 4 -0.82 -4.85 -10.38
N ILE A 5 -1.47 -5.49 -9.40
CA ILE A 5 -1.60 -4.89 -8.06
C ILE A 5 -0.20 -4.89 -7.44
N ILE A 6 0.25 -3.72 -7.00
CA ILE A 6 1.54 -3.57 -6.32
C ILE A 6 1.27 -3.44 -4.83
N TYR A 7 2.01 -4.19 -4.02
CA TYR A 7 1.96 -4.15 -2.56
C TYR A 7 3.30 -3.63 -2.05
N LEU A 8 3.26 -2.67 -1.14
CA LEU A 8 4.41 -1.95 -0.60
C LEU A 8 4.35 -1.97 0.93
N LEU A 9 5.50 -2.09 1.58
CA LEU A 9 5.63 -2.00 3.04
C LEU A 9 6.48 -0.79 3.43
N ASN A 10 5.87 0.17 4.12
CA ASN A 10 6.58 1.17 4.88
C ASN A 10 6.92 0.61 6.27
N ALA A 11 8.16 0.13 6.42
CA ALA A 11 8.62 -0.45 7.68
C ALA A 11 8.86 0.59 8.78
N PHE A 12 8.99 1.88 8.43
CA PHE A 12 9.20 2.96 9.39
C PHE A 12 7.90 3.28 10.13
N ASP A 13 6.81 3.43 9.38
CA ASP A 13 5.48 3.71 9.94
C ASP A 13 4.67 2.45 10.30
N ASP A 14 5.21 1.26 9.99
CA ASP A 14 4.52 -0.03 10.16
C ASP A 14 3.16 -0.09 9.43
N ILE A 15 3.18 0.35 8.16
CA ILE A 15 2.01 0.41 7.29
C ILE A 15 2.30 -0.30 5.97
N ALA A 16 1.39 -1.18 5.54
CA ALA A 16 1.40 -1.77 4.21
C ALA A 16 0.40 -1.04 3.30
N VAL A 17 0.81 -0.74 2.07
CA VAL A 17 -0.01 -0.05 1.05
C VAL A 17 -0.17 -0.94 -0.17
N LYS A 18 -1.37 -1.01 -0.75
CA LYS A 18 -1.58 -1.60 -2.08
C LYS A 18 -2.15 -0.58 -3.06
N SER A 19 -1.67 -0.66 -4.30
CA SER A 19 -2.14 0.15 -5.44
C SER A 19 -3.01 -0.69 -6.36
N VAL A 20 -4.24 -0.23 -6.66
CA VAL A 20 -5.20 -0.99 -7.47
C VAL A 20 -5.25 -0.46 -8.92
N PRO A 21 -4.83 -1.29 -9.90
CA PRO A 21 -5.02 -1.10 -11.33
C PRO A 21 -6.42 -0.59 -11.71
N GLY A 22 -6.48 0.50 -12.48
CA GLY A 22 -7.74 1.01 -13.04
C GLY A 22 -8.61 1.83 -12.08
N LYS A 23 -8.24 1.94 -10.79
CA LYS A 23 -8.80 2.95 -9.89
C LYS A 23 -7.84 4.11 -9.75
N THR A 24 -8.02 5.13 -10.59
CA THR A 24 -7.18 6.34 -10.54
C THR A 24 -7.26 6.96 -9.15
N ASN A 25 -6.12 7.05 -8.46
CA ASN A 25 -5.95 7.69 -7.14
C ASN A 25 -6.49 6.93 -5.91
N THR A 26 -6.87 5.65 -6.04
CA THR A 26 -7.28 4.84 -4.89
C THR A 26 -6.15 3.92 -4.44
N TYR A 27 -5.65 4.16 -3.24
CA TYR A 27 -4.71 3.30 -2.53
C TYR A 27 -5.41 2.72 -1.30
N PHE A 28 -4.92 1.60 -0.81
CA PHE A 28 -5.39 1.05 0.45
C PHE A 28 -4.21 0.87 1.38
N ALA A 29 -4.32 1.41 2.60
CA ALA A 29 -3.37 1.15 3.67
C ALA A 29 -3.92 0.13 4.65
N LYS A 30 -3.00 -0.56 5.31
CA LYS A 30 -3.27 -1.49 6.38
C LYS A 30 -2.19 -1.31 7.45
N GLU A 31 -2.61 -1.06 8.67
CA GLU A 31 -1.74 -1.12 9.86
C GLU A 31 -1.56 -2.58 10.28
N ARG A 32 -0.47 -2.89 11.00
CA ARG A 32 -0.17 -4.25 11.44
C ARG A 32 -1.31 -4.85 12.28
N GLY A 33 -1.86 -5.98 11.84
CA GLY A 33 -3.01 -6.65 12.47
C GLY A 33 -4.33 -5.88 12.39
N GLY A 34 -4.35 -4.77 11.65
CA GLY A 34 -5.48 -3.87 11.51
C GLY A 34 -6.37 -4.17 10.30
N THR A 35 -7.40 -3.34 10.14
CA THR A 35 -8.30 -3.39 8.98
C THR A 35 -7.77 -2.50 7.87
N GLU A 36 -7.93 -2.94 6.63
CA GLU A 36 -7.62 -2.14 5.46
C GLU A 36 -8.54 -0.91 5.34
N TYR A 37 -7.98 0.24 5.01
CA TYR A 37 -8.72 1.48 4.77
C TYR A 37 -8.24 2.20 3.51
N GLU A 38 -9.17 2.89 2.85
CA GLU A 38 -8.88 3.65 1.63
C GLU A 38 -8.10 4.92 1.96
N ILE A 39 -7.03 5.18 1.21
CA ILE A 39 -6.22 6.40 1.31
C ILE A 39 -6.10 7.08 -0.04
N ASN A 40 -6.13 8.41 0.01
CA ASN A 40 -5.95 9.24 -1.17
C ASN A 40 -4.48 9.27 -1.58
N ASN A 41 -4.21 9.29 -2.88
CA ASN A 41 -2.87 9.36 -3.46
C ASN A 41 -2.02 10.57 -3.05
N MET A 42 -2.64 11.65 -2.56
CA MET A 42 -1.95 12.83 -2.04
C MET A 42 -1.63 12.74 -0.55
N SER A 43 -1.95 11.63 0.11
CA SER A 43 -1.61 11.44 1.53
C SER A 43 -0.09 11.32 1.66
N TYR A 44 0.49 11.97 2.67
CA TYR A 44 1.93 11.89 2.95
C TYR A 44 2.42 10.44 3.05
N ILE A 45 1.63 9.57 3.72
CA ILE A 45 1.87 8.13 3.81
C ILE A 45 2.07 7.48 2.44
N VAL A 46 1.31 7.85 1.41
CA VAL A 46 1.47 7.27 0.06
C VAL A 46 2.79 7.71 -0.56
N TRP A 47 3.15 8.98 -0.44
CA TRP A 47 4.40 9.50 -0.99
C TRP A 47 5.63 8.91 -0.31
N ASP A 48 5.63 8.89 1.03
CA ASP A 48 6.69 8.33 1.86
C ASP A 48 6.87 6.83 1.58
N THR A 49 5.75 6.10 1.53
CA THR A 49 5.74 4.67 1.17
C THR A 49 6.22 4.46 -0.26
N ILE A 50 5.80 5.24 -1.25
CA ILE A 50 6.28 5.04 -2.64
C ILE A 50 7.79 5.32 -2.78
N SER A 51 8.35 6.26 -2.00
CA SER A 51 9.78 6.59 -2.10
C SER A 51 10.70 5.60 -1.40
N GLU A 52 10.28 5.02 -0.27
CA GLU A 52 11.17 4.24 0.60
C GLU A 52 10.67 2.83 0.90
N ALA A 53 9.47 2.43 0.46
CA ALA A 53 8.94 1.11 0.78
C ALA A 53 9.60 -0.01 -0.01
N ASN A 54 9.57 -1.18 0.63
CA ASN A 54 9.91 -2.43 -0.02
C ASN A 54 8.67 -3.02 -0.67
N GLU A 55 8.81 -3.53 -1.89
CA GLU A 55 7.77 -4.33 -2.51
C GLU A 55 7.60 -5.64 -1.73
N ILE A 56 6.35 -5.97 -1.42
CA ILE A 56 5.98 -7.20 -0.71
C ILE A 56 5.02 -8.03 -1.55
N THR A 57 4.86 -9.29 -1.20
CA THR A 57 3.90 -10.18 -1.82
C THR A 57 2.48 -9.90 -1.32
N HIS A 58 1.49 -10.39 -2.08
CA HIS A 58 0.09 -10.38 -1.64
C HIS A 58 -0.11 -11.11 -0.29
N GLN A 59 0.64 -12.20 -0.06
CA GLN A 59 0.53 -12.96 1.18
C GLN A 59 1.07 -12.16 2.37
N GLU A 60 2.23 -11.51 2.23
CA GLU A 60 2.78 -10.65 3.27
C GLU A 60 1.85 -9.49 3.61
N TYR A 61 1.16 -8.90 2.62
CA TYR A 61 0.15 -7.88 2.86
C TYR A 61 -1.07 -8.40 3.64
N ASN A 62 -1.51 -9.63 3.36
CA ASN A 62 -2.64 -10.25 4.07
C ASN A 62 -2.26 -10.60 5.52
N ASP A 63 -1.02 -11.04 5.74
CA ASP A 63 -0.49 -11.41 7.06
C ASP A 63 0.01 -10.21 7.88
N PHE A 64 0.14 -9.04 7.25
CA PHE A 64 0.52 -7.78 7.89
C PHE A 64 -0.46 -7.38 8.99
#